data_AF-A0A517W7K0-F1
#
_entry.id   AF-A0A517W7K0-F1
#
_cell.length_a   1.000
_cell.length_b   1.000
_cell.length_c   1.000
_cell.angle_alpha   90.00
_cell.angle_beta   90.00
_cell.angle_gamma   90.00
#
_symmetry.space_group_name_H-M   'P 1'
#
loop_
_entity.id
_entity.type
_entity.pdbx_description
1 polymer ?
#
loop_
_entity_poly.entity_id
_entity_poly.type
_entity_poly.pdbx_seq_one_letter_code
_entity_poly.pdbx_strand_id
1 'polypeptide(L)'
;MARFTIIQKWILTASCMMLVAGCCRWGGGGNWGFHKRSLAIPEVYPLGSVNRAHYHTMESNAEAVDFIINRNEFVENSAELTTNGKDHILEIGARMRSTPYPVIVERSDNNYAPELDAYRRQLVARILTDLGNQDADQRTVVATPYSRSLNSREAEIDYYRFISTRGGFGGGFGGGGGFGGGGGFGGGGGGLGGF
;
A
#
# COMPACT_ATOMS: atom_id res chain seq x y z
N MET A 1 -4.77 -44.00 43.16
CA MET A 1 -5.98 -44.01 42.31
C MET A 1 -7.21 -43.94 43.21
N ALA A 2 -7.76 -42.74 43.42
CA ALA A 2 -8.87 -42.53 44.36
C ALA A 2 -10.19 -43.08 43.78
N ARG A 3 -10.84 -43.98 44.51
CA ARG A 3 -12.14 -44.56 44.16
C ARG A 3 -13.25 -43.65 44.70
N PHE A 4 -13.87 -42.87 43.81
CA PHE A 4 -15.03 -42.03 44.16
C PHE A 4 -16.28 -42.87 44.43
N THR A 5 -16.97 -42.57 45.53
CA THR A 5 -18.21 -43.23 45.94
C THR A 5 -19.36 -42.87 45.02
N ILE A 6 -20.35 -43.77 44.91
CA ILE A 6 -21.47 -43.67 43.96
C ILE A 6 -22.20 -42.33 44.09
N ILE A 7 -22.37 -41.81 45.30
CA ILE A 7 -23.06 -40.55 45.60
C ILE A 7 -22.34 -39.35 44.96
N GLN A 8 -21.01 -39.35 44.93
CA GLN A 8 -20.22 -38.27 44.36
C GLN A 8 -20.31 -38.21 42.82
N LYS A 9 -20.59 -39.36 42.17
CA LYS A 9 -20.87 -39.43 40.73
C LYS A 9 -22.26 -38.88 40.38
N TRP A 10 -23.26 -39.09 41.25
CA TRP A 10 -24.62 -38.56 41.05
C TRP A 10 -24.70 -37.03 41.17
N ILE A 11 -23.89 -36.43 42.03
CA ILE A 11 -23.84 -34.96 42.18
C ILE A 11 -23.22 -34.33 40.92
N LEU A 12 -22.14 -34.91 40.37
CA LEU A 12 -21.48 -34.43 39.15
C LEU A 12 -22.35 -34.58 37.89
N THR A 13 -23.17 -35.63 37.80
CA THR A 13 -24.08 -35.81 36.65
C THR A 13 -25.30 -34.89 36.73
N ALA A 14 -25.85 -34.64 37.93
CA ALA A 14 -26.94 -33.70 38.13
C ALA A 14 -26.54 -32.25 37.83
N SER A 15 -25.32 -31.83 38.21
CA SER A 15 -24.81 -30.49 37.88
C SER A 15 -24.54 -30.30 36.37
N CYS A 16 -24.23 -31.38 35.65
CA CYS A 16 -24.05 -31.33 34.20
C CYS A 16 -25.40 -31.20 33.45
N MET A 17 -26.46 -31.84 33.94
CA MET A 17 -27.79 -31.74 33.31
C MET A 17 -28.47 -30.38 33.50
N MET A 18 -28.22 -29.68 34.62
CA MET A 18 -28.80 -28.34 34.85
C MET A 18 -28.14 -27.23 34.01
N LEU A 19 -26.92 -27.45 33.49
CA LEU A 19 -26.22 -26.49 32.62
C LEU A 19 -26.63 -26.61 31.14
N VAL A 20 -27.21 -27.75 30.74
CA VAL A 20 -27.64 -28.02 29.34
C VAL A 20 -29.12 -27.65 29.11
N ALA A 21 -29.95 -27.63 30.16
CA ALA A 21 -31.37 -27.27 30.06
C ALA A 21 -31.65 -25.76 29.91
N GLY A 22 -30.63 -24.90 30.04
CA GLY A 22 -30.75 -23.45 29.82
C GLY A 22 -30.74 -23.02 28.34
N CYS A 23 -30.35 -23.90 27.42
CA CYS A 23 -30.09 -23.53 26.02
C CYS A 23 -31.12 -24.04 24.99
N CYS A 24 -32.07 -24.89 25.40
CA CYS A 24 -33.05 -25.48 24.48
C CYS A 24 -34.49 -25.29 24.98
N ARG A 25 -34.93 -24.03 25.11
CA ARG A 25 -36.36 -23.71 25.19
C ARG A 25 -36.98 -23.86 23.80
N TRP A 26 -37.35 -25.09 23.44
CA TRP A 26 -38.20 -25.40 22.30
C TRP A 26 -39.65 -25.40 22.79
N GLY A 27 -40.41 -24.37 22.43
CA GLY A 27 -41.80 -24.21 22.87
C GLY A 27 -42.41 -22.89 22.40
N GLY A 28 -42.92 -22.94 21.17
CA GLY A 28 -43.96 -22.09 20.56
C GLY A 28 -44.23 -20.70 21.14
N GLY A 29 -43.81 -19.67 20.41
CA GLY A 29 -44.29 -18.30 20.56
C GLY A 29 -43.58 -17.44 19.52
N GLY A 30 -44.28 -17.09 18.45
CA GLY A 30 -43.71 -16.47 17.26
C GLY A 30 -42.82 -15.26 17.55
N ASN A 31 -41.66 -15.23 16.90
CA ASN A 31 -41.01 -13.99 16.53
C ASN A 31 -40.48 -14.11 15.10
N TRP A 32 -41.41 -14.23 14.16
CA TRP A 32 -41.18 -13.86 12.78
C TRP A 32 -41.12 -12.34 12.73
N GLY A 33 -39.93 -11.79 12.93
CA GLY A 33 -39.73 -10.35 12.90
C GLY A 33 -38.60 -9.91 13.80
N PHE A 34 -37.70 -9.12 13.24
CA PHE A 34 -36.67 -8.36 13.95
C PHE A 34 -35.49 -9.21 14.44
N HIS A 35 -34.63 -9.57 13.48
CA HIS A 35 -33.23 -9.20 13.67
C HIS A 35 -33.22 -7.69 13.93
N LYS A 36 -33.30 -7.28 15.21
CA LYS A 36 -33.00 -5.90 15.56
C LYS A 36 -31.53 -5.73 15.20
N ARG A 37 -31.26 -5.11 14.05
CA ARG A 37 -29.93 -4.61 13.75
C ARG A 37 -29.52 -3.78 14.95
N SER A 38 -28.36 -4.09 15.52
CA SER A 38 -27.85 -3.31 16.62
C SER A 38 -27.79 -1.85 16.16
N LEU A 39 -28.55 -0.97 16.78
CA LEU A 39 -28.48 0.49 16.60
C LEU A 39 -27.10 1.06 16.98
N ALA A 40 -26.12 0.20 17.30
CA ALA A 40 -24.73 0.51 17.51
C ALA A 40 -24.06 1.10 16.25
N ILE A 41 -24.61 0.86 15.06
CA ILE A 41 -24.14 1.47 13.82
C ILE A 41 -25.22 2.46 13.37
N PRO A 42 -24.97 3.79 13.39
CA PRO A 42 -25.92 4.75 12.85
C PRO A 42 -26.15 4.47 11.36
N GLU A 43 -27.38 4.16 10.97
CA GLU A 43 -27.76 3.87 9.58
C GLU A 43 -27.75 5.15 8.70
N VAL A 44 -27.57 6.32 9.30
CA VAL A 44 -27.49 7.61 8.60
C VAL A 44 -26.26 8.36 9.09
N TYR A 45 -25.25 8.44 8.23
CA TYR A 45 -24.09 9.32 8.45
C TYR A 45 -24.45 10.76 8.03
N PRO A 46 -23.93 11.79 8.70
CA PRO A 46 -24.10 13.17 8.24
C PRO A 46 -23.53 13.31 6.82
N LEU A 47 -24.24 14.02 5.95
CA LEU A 47 -23.86 14.20 4.55
C LEU A 47 -22.42 14.68 4.44
N GLY A 48 -21.63 14.04 3.59
CA GLY A 48 -20.22 14.36 3.38
C GLY A 48 -19.24 13.76 4.40
N SER A 49 -19.68 13.19 5.52
CA SER A 49 -18.76 12.52 6.47
C SER A 49 -18.10 11.28 5.88
N VAL A 50 -18.84 10.49 5.10
CA VAL A 50 -18.31 9.32 4.39
C VAL A 50 -17.26 9.74 3.36
N ASN A 51 -17.54 10.77 2.55
CA ASN A 51 -16.58 11.29 1.56
C ASN A 51 -15.34 11.88 2.24
N ARG A 52 -15.51 12.66 3.31
CA ARG A 52 -14.40 13.20 4.09
C ARG A 52 -13.52 12.09 4.67
N ALA A 53 -14.11 11.07 5.28
CA ALA A 53 -13.37 9.94 5.82
C ALA A 53 -12.63 9.16 4.72
N HIS A 54 -13.26 9.00 3.56
CA HIS A 54 -12.64 8.38 2.39
C HIS A 54 -11.42 9.17 1.91
N TYR A 55 -11.56 10.47 1.63
CA TYR A 55 -10.45 11.31 1.17
C TYR A 55 -9.34 11.42 2.21
N HIS A 56 -9.67 11.57 3.49
CA HIS A 56 -8.68 11.57 4.56
C HIS A 56 -7.88 10.25 4.61
N THR A 57 -8.54 9.12 4.36
CA THR A 57 -7.86 7.82 4.28
C THR A 57 -6.93 7.77 3.07
N MET A 58 -7.36 8.29 1.91
CA MET A 58 -6.52 8.37 0.71
C MET A 58 -5.29 9.26 0.94
N GLU A 59 -5.48 10.43 1.55
CA GLU A 59 -4.40 11.36 1.92
C GLU A 59 -3.41 10.71 2.90
N SER A 60 -3.91 10.08 3.96
CA SER A 60 -3.09 9.41 4.97
C SER A 60 -2.29 8.24 4.37
N ASN A 61 -2.87 7.51 3.42
CA ASN A 61 -2.17 6.41 2.74
C ASN A 61 -1.12 6.94 1.77
N ALA A 62 -1.41 8.05 1.07
CA ALA A 62 -0.43 8.69 0.20
C ALA A 62 0.77 9.21 1.00
N GLU A 63 0.52 9.87 2.13
CA GLU A 63 1.59 10.33 3.02
C GLU A 63 2.42 9.16 3.57
N ALA A 64 1.80 8.02 3.90
CA ALA A 64 2.51 6.83 4.34
C ALA A 64 3.45 6.24 3.27
N VAL A 65 3.16 6.44 1.97
CA VAL A 65 4.00 5.95 0.87
C VAL A 65 5.29 6.76 0.75
N ASP A 66 5.28 8.05 1.11
CA ASP A 66 6.48 8.91 1.14
C ASP A 66 7.52 8.46 2.20
N PHE A 67 7.17 7.54 3.10
CA PHE A 67 8.10 6.97 4.09
C PHE A 67 8.76 5.67 3.62
N ILE A 68 8.63 5.31 2.34
CA ILE A 68 9.18 4.09 1.74
C ILE A 68 10.44 4.42 0.94
N ILE A 69 11.59 4.02 1.45
CA ILE A 69 12.88 4.11 0.76
C ILE A 69 13.03 2.89 -0.14
N ASN A 70 13.03 3.13 -1.45
CA ASN A 70 13.07 2.08 -2.45
C ASN A 70 14.49 1.60 -2.73
N ARG A 71 14.63 0.42 -3.33
CA ARG A 71 15.93 -0.16 -3.68
C ARG A 71 16.74 0.72 -4.63
N ASN A 72 16.06 1.39 -5.57
CA ASN A 72 16.70 2.24 -6.59
C ASN A 72 17.30 3.54 -6.01
N GLU A 73 16.97 3.89 -4.77
CA GLU A 73 17.57 5.02 -4.07
C GLU A 73 18.96 4.68 -3.53
N PHE A 74 19.31 3.40 -3.50
CA PHE A 74 20.64 2.91 -3.23
C PHE A 74 21.42 2.65 -4.52
N VAL A 75 22.74 2.79 -4.43
CA VAL A 75 23.64 2.46 -5.54
C VAL A 75 23.74 0.93 -5.66
N GLU A 76 23.01 0.37 -6.62
CA GLU A 76 23.05 -1.04 -7.03
C GLU A 76 23.04 -2.05 -5.85
N ASN A 77 24.14 -2.79 -5.67
CA ASN A 77 24.33 -3.82 -4.64
C ASN A 77 25.03 -3.28 -3.38
N SER A 78 25.03 -1.97 -3.17
CA SER A 78 25.62 -1.32 -2.00
C SER A 78 24.55 -0.70 -1.09
N ALA A 79 24.97 -0.27 0.10
CA ALA A 79 24.14 0.53 1.00
C ALA A 79 24.37 2.03 0.85
N GLU A 80 25.17 2.46 -0.13
CA GLU A 80 25.37 3.87 -0.41
C GLU A 80 24.11 4.47 -1.05
N LEU A 81 23.73 5.66 -0.60
CA LEU A 81 22.58 6.40 -1.12
C LEU A 81 22.94 7.22 -2.35
N THR A 82 22.09 7.16 -3.37
CA THR A 82 22.11 8.06 -4.52
C THR A 82 21.80 9.50 -4.09
N THR A 83 22.03 10.48 -4.97
CA THR A 83 21.64 11.88 -4.70
C THR A 83 20.15 12.01 -4.38
N ASN A 84 19.29 11.32 -5.14
CA ASN A 84 17.85 11.31 -4.89
C ASN A 84 17.52 10.67 -3.53
N GLY A 85 18.14 9.53 -3.19
CA GLY A 85 17.95 8.88 -1.89
C GLY A 85 18.37 9.76 -0.70
N LYS A 86 19.39 10.62 -0.88
CA LYS A 86 19.79 11.59 0.15
C LYS A 86 18.75 12.67 0.35
N ASP A 87 18.24 13.26 -0.74
CA ASP A 87 17.19 14.28 -0.67
C ASP A 87 15.90 13.72 -0.07
N HIS A 88 15.54 12.49 -0.43
CA HIS A 88 14.37 11.79 0.10
C HIS A 88 14.49 11.54 1.62
N ILE A 89 15.65 11.09 2.10
CA ILE A 89 15.88 10.90 3.55
C ILE A 89 15.82 12.23 4.32
N LEU A 90 16.23 13.35 3.70
CA LEU A 90 16.08 14.67 4.31
C LEU A 90 14.60 15.07 4.44
N GLU A 91 13.78 14.79 3.43
CA GLU A 91 12.34 15.01 3.47
C GLU A 91 11.67 14.17 4.57
N ILE A 92 11.98 12.87 4.63
CA ILE A 92 11.53 11.97 5.69
C ILE A 92 11.96 12.52 7.05
N GLY A 93 13.24 12.87 7.20
CA GLY A 93 13.81 13.36 8.46
C GLY A 93 13.12 14.63 8.97
N ALA A 94 12.70 15.53 8.08
CA ALA A 94 11.95 16.73 8.43
C ALA A 94 10.51 16.44 8.89
N ARG A 95 9.86 15.44 8.30
CA ARG A 95 8.45 15.08 8.59
C ARG A 95 8.28 14.06 9.72
N MET A 96 9.30 13.25 9.98
CA MET A 96 9.23 12.11 10.89
C MET A 96 8.77 12.48 12.31
N ARG A 97 9.03 13.69 12.78
CA ARG A 97 8.60 14.16 14.11
C ARG A 97 7.10 14.47 14.19
N SER A 98 6.48 14.87 13.09
CA SER A 98 5.05 15.24 13.04
C SER A 98 4.16 14.10 12.57
N THR A 99 4.71 13.05 11.96
CA THR A 99 3.95 11.93 11.41
C THR A 99 4.23 10.63 12.17
N PRO A 100 3.22 9.74 12.31
CA PRO A 100 3.38 8.48 13.03
C PRO A 100 3.81 7.30 12.14
N TYR A 101 4.16 7.53 10.86
CA TYR A 101 4.41 6.45 9.91
C TYR A 101 5.76 5.76 10.13
N PRO A 102 5.86 4.43 9.95
CA PRO A 102 7.14 3.73 9.97
C PRO A 102 7.95 4.06 8.72
N VAL A 103 9.28 4.09 8.84
CA VAL A 103 10.17 4.21 7.68
C VAL A 103 10.43 2.81 7.16
N ILE A 104 10.01 2.53 5.93
CA ILE A 104 10.21 1.22 5.31
C ILE A 104 11.41 1.29 4.39
N VAL A 105 12.39 0.43 4.63
CA VAL A 105 13.44 0.13 3.65
C VAL A 105 12.98 -1.08 2.84
N GLU A 106 12.87 -0.89 1.53
CA GLU A 106 12.45 -1.95 0.62
C GLU A 106 13.40 -3.15 0.69
N ARG A 107 12.83 -4.32 0.94
CA ARG A 107 13.55 -5.59 0.92
C ARG A 107 14.02 -5.94 -0.50
N SER A 108 15.13 -6.66 -0.60
CA SER A 108 15.58 -7.26 -1.86
C SER A 108 14.57 -8.28 -2.42
N ASP A 109 14.50 -8.35 -3.75
CA ASP A 109 13.65 -9.32 -4.47
C ASP A 109 13.94 -10.74 -3.98
N ASN A 110 12.88 -11.49 -3.66
CA ASN A 110 12.97 -12.85 -3.14
C ASN A 110 13.90 -13.01 -1.93
N ASN A 111 14.17 -11.93 -1.18
CA ASN A 111 15.08 -11.96 -0.04
C ASN A 111 16.49 -12.44 -0.38
N TYR A 112 17.01 -12.13 -1.58
CA TYR A 112 18.29 -12.69 -2.01
C TYR A 112 19.48 -12.20 -1.15
N ALA A 113 19.38 -11.00 -0.56
CA ALA A 113 20.47 -10.37 0.20
C ALA A 113 19.98 -9.75 1.53
N PRO A 114 19.56 -10.57 2.51
CA PRO A 114 18.99 -10.08 3.77
C PRO A 114 20.01 -9.30 4.63
N GLU A 115 21.31 -9.64 4.53
CA GLU A 115 22.37 -8.94 5.25
C GLU A 115 22.57 -7.51 4.72
N LEU A 116 22.51 -7.34 3.40
CA LEU A 116 22.60 -6.02 2.78
C LEU A 116 21.40 -5.15 3.15
N ASP A 117 20.20 -5.74 3.16
CA ASP A 117 18.98 -5.02 3.54
C ASP A 117 19.00 -4.60 5.02
N ALA A 118 19.52 -5.46 5.91
CA ALA A 118 19.74 -5.12 7.31
C ALA A 118 20.74 -3.97 7.46
N TYR A 119 21.83 -3.99 6.69
CA TYR A 119 22.83 -2.93 6.70
C TYR A 119 22.27 -1.60 6.17
N ARG A 120 21.45 -1.63 5.10
CA ARG A 120 20.72 -0.45 4.60
C ARG A 120 19.80 0.15 5.67
N ARG A 121 19.03 -0.68 6.37
CA ARG A 121 18.19 -0.23 7.49
C ARG A 121 19.01 0.42 8.61
N GLN A 122 20.16 -0.16 8.98
CA GLN A 122 21.03 0.42 10.00
C GLN A 122 21.59 1.78 9.57
N LEU A 123 22.01 1.91 8.30
CA LEU A 123 22.52 3.15 7.74
C LEU A 123 21.44 4.24 7.72
N VAL A 124 20.23 3.92 7.26
CA VAL A 124 19.08 4.84 7.27
C VAL A 124 18.73 5.27 8.69
N ALA A 125 18.59 4.32 9.62
CA ALA A 125 18.27 4.62 11.02
C ALA A 125 19.32 5.54 11.66
N ARG A 126 20.60 5.31 11.37
CA ARG A 126 21.69 6.16 11.83
C ARG A 126 21.59 7.58 11.29
N ILE A 127 21.41 7.74 9.97
CA ILE A 127 21.27 9.06 9.35
C ILE A 127 20.07 9.81 9.94
N LEU A 128 18.92 9.15 10.10
CA LEU A 128 17.74 9.77 10.70
C LEU A 128 17.96 10.15 12.17
N THR A 129 18.72 9.35 12.91
CA THR A 129 19.12 9.67 14.29
C THR A 129 20.03 10.91 14.33
N ASP A 130 20.99 11.00 13.40
CA ASP A 130 21.90 12.14 13.25
C ASP A 130 21.15 13.43 12.83
N LEU A 131 20.06 13.30 12.06
CA LEU A 131 19.12 14.38 11.76
C LEU A 131 18.22 14.77 12.96
N GLY A 132 18.37 14.08 14.09
CA GLY A 132 17.73 14.38 15.36
C GLY A 132 16.44 13.60 15.64
N ASN A 133 16.16 12.50 14.92
CA ASN A 133 15.04 11.61 15.19
C ASN A 133 15.50 10.42 16.05
N GLN A 134 15.40 10.56 17.37
CA GLN A 134 15.94 9.57 18.34
C GLN A 134 15.19 8.22 18.31
N ASP A 135 13.94 8.23 17.85
CA ASP A 135 13.08 7.06 17.66
C ASP A 135 13.32 6.34 16.31
N ALA A 136 14.26 6.82 15.49
CA ALA A 136 14.47 6.31 14.14
C ALA A 136 14.78 4.82 14.10
N ASP A 137 15.65 4.32 14.99
CA ASP A 137 15.98 2.90 15.00
C ASP A 137 14.76 2.02 15.25
N GLN A 138 13.82 2.44 16.10
CA GLN A 138 12.60 1.65 16.37
C GLN A 138 11.58 1.73 15.24
N ARG A 139 11.60 2.81 14.45
CA ARG A 139 10.62 3.06 13.38
C ARG A 139 11.08 2.60 12.01
N THR A 140 12.39 2.44 11.79
CA THR A 140 12.93 1.96 10.52
C THR A 140 12.91 0.43 10.48
N VAL A 141 12.19 -0.12 9.50
CA VAL A 141 12.03 -1.58 9.32
C VAL A 141 12.33 -1.98 7.87
N VAL A 142 12.83 -3.19 7.68
CA VAL A 142 12.97 -3.80 6.35
C VAL A 142 11.70 -4.56 6.03
N ALA A 143 11.00 -4.20 4.97
CA ALA A 143 9.76 -4.86 4.58
C ALA A 143 9.50 -4.75 3.07
N THR A 144 8.50 -5.50 2.61
CA THR A 144 7.88 -5.24 1.30
C THR A 144 7.08 -3.94 1.40
N PRO A 145 7.17 -3.02 0.42
CA PRO A 145 6.46 -1.75 0.47
C PRO A 145 4.94 -1.92 0.35
N TYR A 146 4.17 -0.99 0.91
CA TYR A 146 2.69 -1.01 0.89
C TYR A 146 2.14 -0.92 -0.53
N SER A 147 2.74 -0.04 -1.33
CA SER A 147 2.53 0.05 -2.76
C SER A 147 3.75 -0.51 -3.47
N ARG A 148 3.53 -1.37 -4.46
CA ARG A 148 4.60 -1.75 -5.38
C ARG A 148 4.90 -0.53 -6.25
N SER A 149 5.90 0.26 -5.87
CA SER A 149 6.29 1.40 -6.67
C SER A 149 7.02 0.93 -7.92
N LEU A 150 6.64 1.43 -9.10
CA LEU A 150 7.35 1.20 -10.36
C LEU A 150 8.63 2.04 -10.34
N ASN A 151 9.62 1.64 -9.56
CA ASN A 151 10.80 2.46 -9.29
C ASN A 151 12.09 1.83 -9.83
N SER A 152 12.05 0.61 -10.36
CA SER A 152 13.25 -0.09 -10.84
C SER A 152 13.08 -0.78 -12.20
N ARG A 153 13.58 -2.01 -12.37
CA ARG A 153 13.64 -2.72 -13.65
C ARG A 153 12.28 -2.88 -14.33
N GLU A 154 11.18 -2.93 -13.57
CA GLU A 154 9.85 -2.89 -14.17
C GLU A 154 9.53 -1.55 -14.82
N ALA A 155 9.97 -0.42 -14.24
CA ALA A 155 9.83 0.89 -14.86
C ALA A 155 10.75 1.02 -16.08
N GLU A 156 11.96 0.45 -16.05
CA GLU A 156 12.85 0.38 -17.22
C GLU A 156 12.24 -0.48 -18.35
N ILE A 157 11.73 -1.68 -18.01
CA ILE A 157 11.04 -2.56 -18.96
C ILE A 157 9.77 -1.89 -19.49
N ASP A 158 9.00 -1.20 -18.65
CA ASP A 158 7.78 -0.51 -19.06
C ASP A 158 8.09 0.75 -19.89
N TYR A 159 9.18 1.47 -19.57
CA TYR A 159 9.71 2.58 -20.36
C TYR A 159 10.18 2.11 -21.75
N TYR A 160 10.99 1.04 -21.83
CA TYR A 160 11.38 0.46 -23.11
C TYR A 160 10.20 -0.18 -23.85
N ARG A 161 9.20 -0.72 -23.15
CA ARG A 161 7.95 -1.20 -23.76
C ARG A 161 7.12 -0.04 -24.29
N PHE A 162 7.02 1.07 -23.57
CA PHE A 162 6.35 2.29 -24.01
C PHE A 162 7.01 2.88 -25.27
N ILE A 163 8.35 2.96 -25.28
CA ILE A 163 9.10 3.41 -26.46
C ILE A 163 8.97 2.42 -27.62
N SER A 164 9.05 1.11 -27.40
CA SER A 164 8.93 0.14 -28.50
C SER A 164 7.49 0.01 -29.03
N THR A 165 6.48 0.18 -28.18
CA THR A 165 5.06 0.06 -28.57
C THR A 165 4.50 1.38 -29.15
N ARG A 166 5.08 2.54 -28.78
CA ARG A 166 4.53 3.86 -29.13
C ARG A 166 5.54 4.81 -29.79
N GLY A 167 6.85 4.49 -29.78
CA GLY A 167 7.93 5.46 -29.98
C GLY A 167 9.10 5.06 -30.91
N GLY A 168 9.07 3.93 -31.63
CA GLY A 168 9.99 3.79 -32.78
C GLY A 168 10.30 2.38 -33.26
N PHE A 169 9.69 1.98 -34.38
CA PHE A 169 10.29 1.95 -35.74
C PHE A 169 9.40 1.09 -36.65
N GLY A 170 8.52 1.74 -37.42
CA GLY A 170 7.84 1.16 -38.57
C GLY A 170 6.34 0.87 -38.39
N GLY A 171 5.50 1.84 -38.78
CA GLY A 171 4.16 1.54 -39.31
C GLY A 171 2.97 2.11 -38.54
N GLY A 172 2.60 3.35 -38.88
CA GLY A 172 1.19 3.75 -38.93
C GLY A 172 0.61 4.43 -37.70
N PHE A 173 0.77 5.75 -37.59
CA PHE A 173 -0.29 6.63 -37.08
C PHE A 173 -0.15 8.05 -37.67
N GLY A 174 -0.18 8.12 -39.01
CA GLY A 174 -0.70 9.28 -39.71
C GLY A 174 -2.23 9.15 -39.77
N GLY A 175 -2.91 9.46 -38.67
CA GLY A 175 -4.34 9.22 -38.56
C GLY A 175 -4.97 9.91 -37.37
N GLY A 176 -5.40 11.16 -37.57
CA GLY A 176 -6.41 11.82 -36.73
C GLY A 176 -5.86 12.81 -35.71
N GLY A 177 -5.99 14.10 -36.02
CA GLY A 177 -5.78 15.16 -35.02
C GLY A 177 -5.52 16.58 -35.53
N GLY A 178 -5.76 16.89 -36.81
CA GLY A 178 -5.72 18.27 -37.32
C GLY A 178 -7.12 18.89 -37.29
N PHE A 179 -7.39 19.67 -36.25
CA PHE A 179 -8.56 20.55 -36.12
C PHE A 179 -8.74 21.42 -37.37
N GLY A 180 -9.98 21.60 -37.82
CA GLY A 180 -10.34 22.36 -39.01
C GLY A 180 -9.81 23.80 -38.99
N GLY A 181 -9.36 24.26 -40.16
CA GLY A 181 -9.00 25.65 -40.39
C GLY A 181 -8.26 25.83 -41.72
N GLY A 182 -8.91 26.48 -42.68
CA GLY A 182 -8.23 27.09 -43.84
C GLY A 182 -8.11 26.20 -45.07
N GLY A 183 -9.20 26.05 -45.83
CA GLY A 183 -9.12 25.67 -47.23
C GLY A 183 -8.46 26.78 -48.04
N GLY A 184 -7.15 26.67 -48.27
CA GLY A 184 -6.39 27.52 -49.18
C GLY A 184 -5.87 26.71 -50.36
N PHE A 185 -6.76 26.35 -51.29
CA PHE A 185 -6.33 25.89 -52.62
C PHE A 185 -6.07 27.12 -53.48
N GLY A 186 -4.85 27.65 -53.37
CA GLY A 186 -4.33 28.72 -54.19
C GLY A 186 -3.06 28.29 -54.91
N GLY A 187 -3.14 28.19 -56.23
CA GLY A 187 -2.05 28.58 -57.13
C GLY A 187 -0.86 27.65 -57.30
N GLY A 188 -0.90 26.85 -58.37
CA GLY A 188 -0.01 27.06 -59.52
C GLY A 188 1.51 26.85 -59.36
N GLY A 189 2.04 26.02 -60.25
CA GLY A 189 3.31 26.33 -60.92
C GLY A 189 4.50 25.42 -60.60
N GLY A 190 4.75 24.49 -61.53
CA GLY A 190 6.04 24.33 -62.21
C GLY A 190 7.30 23.99 -61.39
N GLY A 191 7.93 22.86 -61.72
CA GLY A 191 9.32 22.64 -61.33
C GLY A 191 9.82 21.22 -61.59
N LEU A 192 10.12 20.92 -62.85
CA LEU A 192 10.89 19.74 -63.27
C LEU A 192 12.35 19.84 -62.80
N GLY A 193 12.86 18.73 -62.26
CA GLY A 193 14.20 18.20 -62.56
C GLY A 193 15.37 18.59 -61.66
N GLY A 194 16.27 17.61 -61.45
CA GLY A 194 17.71 17.86 -61.35
C GLY A 194 18.45 17.15 -60.20
N PHE A 195 19.10 16.04 -60.56
CA PHE A 195 20.27 15.37 -59.94
C PHE A 195 20.16 14.83 -58.50
#